data_AF-A0A7W1B5U7-F1
#
_entry.id   AF-A0A7W1B5U7-F1
#
_cell.length_a   1.000
_cell.length_b   1.000
_cell.length_c   1.000
_cell.angle_alpha   90.00
_cell.angle_beta   90.00
_cell.angle_gamma   90.00
#
_symmetry.space_group_name_H-M   'P 1'
#
loop_
_entity.id
_entity.type
_entity.pdbx_description
1 polymer ?
#
loop_
_entity_poly.entity_id
_entity_poly.type
_entity_poly.pdbx_seq_one_letter_code
_entity_poly.pdbx_strand_id
1 'polypeptide(L)'
;VKPVYWSSTGWLPLASGDDGDGFFVDLAPTHEGVVGQVFVWYKADGAARVVASSVETWLALQADCMESGTMSIDAEYGLCHEDD
;
A
#
# COMPACT_ATOMS: atom_id res chain seq x y z
N VAL A 1 -11.66 -3.22 0.77
CA VAL A 1 -11.06 -3.34 2.13
C VAL A 1 -12.18 -3.19 3.17
N LYS A 2 -12.19 -3.99 4.25
CA LYS A 2 -13.21 -3.86 5.31
C LYS A 2 -13.04 -2.55 6.10
N PRO A 3 -14.12 -1.85 6.50
CA PRO A 3 -14.03 -0.58 7.23
C PRO A 3 -13.79 -0.81 8.72
N VAL A 4 -12.56 -1.21 9.07
CA VAL A 4 -12.15 -1.58 10.44
C VAL A 4 -10.87 -0.84 10.83
N TYR A 5 -10.73 -0.50 12.10
CA TYR A 5 -9.59 0.27 12.60
C TYR A 5 -8.41 -0.64 12.98
N TRP A 6 -7.30 -0.49 12.25
CA TRP A 6 -5.92 -1.00 12.46
C TRP A 6 -5.67 -2.48 12.85
N SER A 7 -6.68 -3.33 13.00
CA SER A 7 -6.47 -4.73 13.40
C SER A 7 -7.61 -5.63 12.94
N SER A 8 -7.75 -5.83 11.63
CA SER A 8 -8.55 -6.96 11.14
C SER A 8 -7.68 -8.16 10.83
N THR A 9 -8.17 -9.32 11.28
CA THR A 9 -7.63 -10.62 10.89
C THR A 9 -7.60 -10.69 9.36
N GLY A 10 -6.40 -10.70 8.78
CA GLY A 10 -6.19 -10.80 7.33
C GLY A 10 -5.46 -9.63 6.68
N TRP A 11 -5.08 -8.57 7.39
CA TRP A 11 -4.20 -7.55 6.83
C TRP A 11 -2.74 -7.90 7.13
N LEU A 12 -1.97 -8.20 6.09
CA LEU A 12 -0.55 -8.49 6.20
C LEU A 12 0.25 -7.23 5.80
N PRO A 13 1.08 -6.67 6.69
CA PRO A 13 1.94 -5.53 6.35
C PRO A 13 2.87 -5.88 5.18
N LEU A 14 2.99 -5.00 4.20
CA LEU A 14 3.86 -5.16 3.03
C LEU A 14 5.00 -4.13 3.03
N ALA A 15 4.66 -2.85 3.21
CA ALA A 15 5.60 -1.75 3.32
C ALA A 15 5.00 -0.69 4.26
N SER A 16 5.84 -0.02 5.04
CA SER A 16 5.41 1.03 5.96
C SER A 16 6.06 2.35 5.58
N GLY A 17 5.30 3.43 5.63
CA GLY A 17 5.86 4.77 5.72
C GLY A 17 6.19 5.11 7.18
N ASP A 18 6.75 6.30 7.38
CA ASP A 18 6.89 6.85 8.73
C ASP A 18 5.51 7.19 9.33
N ASP A 19 5.45 7.24 10.66
CA ASP A 19 4.27 7.60 11.46
C ASP A 19 3.04 6.67 11.41
N GLY A 20 3.12 5.53 10.73
CA GLY A 20 2.16 4.43 10.82
C GLY A 20 1.17 4.34 9.67
N ASP A 21 1.41 5.07 8.59
CA ASP A 21 0.82 4.79 7.29
C ASP A 21 1.52 3.59 6.64
N GLY A 22 0.82 2.87 5.78
CA GLY A 22 1.45 1.72 5.14
C GLY A 22 0.62 1.00 4.09
N PHE A 23 1.31 0.18 3.32
CA PHE A 23 0.75 -0.75 2.36
C PHE A 23 0.57 -2.12 3.00
N PHE A 24 -0.57 -2.74 2.73
CA PHE A 24 -0.98 -4.03 3.28
C PHE A 24 -1.54 -4.92 2.18
N VAL A 25 -1.33 -6.23 2.34
CA VAL A 25 -2.02 -7.27 1.57
C VAL A 25 -3.31 -7.66 2.29
N ASP A 26 -4.44 -7.58 1.60
CA ASP A 26 -5.77 -7.94 2.11
C ASP A 26 -6.06 -9.42 1.84
N LEU A 27 -5.90 -10.26 2.87
CA LEU A 27 -6.21 -11.70 2.83
C LEU A 27 -7.67 -12.00 3.18
N ALA A 28 -8.45 -11.00 3.58
CA ALA A 28 -9.85 -11.17 3.99
C ALA A 28 -10.73 -10.00 3.50
N PRO A 29 -10.77 -9.72 2.18
CA PRO A 29 -11.47 -8.57 1.62
C PRO A 29 -12.99 -8.66 1.81
N THR A 30 -13.67 -7.56 1.45
CA THR A 30 -15.12 -7.58 1.23
C THR A 30 -15.46 -8.45 0.00
N HIS A 31 -16.75 -8.76 -0.19
CA HIS A 31 -17.20 -9.55 -1.35
C HIS A 31 -16.93 -8.87 -2.70
N GLU A 32 -16.73 -7.56 -2.72
CA GLU A 32 -16.35 -6.78 -3.90
C GLU A 32 -14.83 -6.75 -4.14
N GLY A 33 -14.02 -7.20 -3.17
CA GLY A 33 -12.57 -7.18 -3.26
C GLY A 33 -11.96 -8.51 -3.74
N VAL A 34 -10.65 -8.48 -3.98
CA VAL A 34 -9.87 -9.63 -4.43
C VAL A 34 -8.91 -10.06 -3.32
N VAL A 35 -8.87 -11.37 -3.00
CA VAL A 35 -7.93 -11.90 -2.01
C VAL A 35 -6.51 -11.69 -2.54
N GLY A 36 -5.67 -11.03 -1.74
CA GLY A 36 -4.30 -10.68 -2.12
C GLY A 36 -4.15 -9.30 -2.76
N GLN A 37 -5.22 -8.51 -2.89
CA GLN A 37 -5.12 -7.10 -3.29
C GLN A 37 -4.25 -6.31 -2.30
N VAL A 38 -3.55 -5.31 -2.81
CA VAL A 38 -2.75 -4.38 -2.01
C VAL A 38 -3.53 -3.09 -1.81
N PHE A 39 -3.54 -2.58 -0.59
CA PHE A 39 -4.14 -1.30 -0.26
C PHE A 39 -3.20 -0.47 0.61
N VAL A 40 -3.32 0.85 0.50
CA VAL A 40 -2.72 1.80 1.45
C VAL A 40 -3.71 2.07 2.57
N TRP A 41 -3.23 2.10 3.81
CA TRP A 41 -3.98 2.51 4.99
C TRP A 41 -3.33 3.75 5.60
N TYR A 42 -4.16 4.75 5.88
CA TYR A 42 -3.74 6.01 6.48
C TYR A 42 -4.19 6.03 7.94
N LYS A 43 -3.25 6.17 8.86
CA LYS A 43 -3.52 6.19 10.30
C LYS A 43 -4.31 7.43 10.72
N ALA A 44 -4.04 8.56 10.07
CA ALA A 44 -4.60 9.86 10.45
C ALA A 44 -6.13 9.88 10.43
N ASP A 45 -6.74 9.25 9.42
CA ASP A 45 -8.18 9.22 9.22
C ASP A 45 -8.77 7.79 9.17
N GLY A 46 -7.92 6.77 9.23
CA GLY A 46 -8.31 5.37 9.10
C GLY A 46 -8.76 4.98 7.70
N ALA A 47 -8.51 5.82 6.68
CA ALA A 47 -8.89 5.55 5.31
C ALA A 47 -8.06 4.41 4.72
N ALA A 48 -8.69 3.61 3.86
CA ALA A 48 -8.02 2.57 3.10
C ALA A 48 -8.40 2.64 1.61
N ARG A 49 -7.40 2.57 0.74
CA ARG A 49 -7.60 2.59 -0.72
C ARG A 49 -6.86 1.43 -1.36
N VAL A 50 -7.57 0.62 -2.15
CA VAL A 50 -6.94 -0.43 -2.97
C VAL A 50 -6.08 0.24 -4.04
N VAL A 51 -4.82 -0.16 -4.13
CA VAL A 51 -3.83 0.39 -5.07
C VAL A 51 -3.38 -0.63 -6.11
N ALA A 52 -3.54 -1.93 -5.85
CA ALA A 52 -3.23 -2.99 -6.81
C ALA A 52 -4.06 -4.26 -6.55
N SER A 53 -4.31 -5.05 -7.59
CA SER A 53 -5.03 -6.32 -7.50
C SER A 53 -4.23 -7.47 -6.89
N SER A 54 -2.89 -7.36 -6.85
CA SER A 54 -2.00 -8.35 -6.28
C SER A 54 -0.66 -7.72 -5.87
N VAL A 55 0.15 -8.45 -5.11
CA VAL A 55 1.54 -8.06 -4.78
C VAL A 55 2.39 -7.94 -6.04
N GLU A 56 2.19 -8.84 -7.02
CA GLU A 56 2.90 -8.80 -8.30
C GLU A 56 2.58 -7.50 -9.07
N THR A 57 1.30 -7.15 -9.18
CA THR A 57 0.89 -5.89 -9.82
C THR A 57 1.45 -4.68 -9.07
N TRP A 58 1.49 -4.71 -7.74
CA TRP A 58 2.06 -3.62 -6.95
C TRP A 58 3.57 -3.46 -7.20
N LEU A 59 4.34 -4.55 -7.20
CA LEU A 59 5.77 -4.53 -7.51
C LEU A 59 6.06 -4.05 -8.94
N ALA A 60 5.25 -4.47 -9.91
CA ALA A 60 5.37 -4.01 -11.30
C ALA A 60 5.17 -2.49 -11.40
N LEU A 61 4.17 -1.93 -10.71
CA LEU A 61 3.96 -0.48 -10.68
C LEU A 61 5.16 0.26 -10.08
N GLN A 62 5.80 -0.27 -9.03
CA GLN A 62 7.00 0.35 -8.47
C GLN A 62 8.17 0.31 -9.45
N ALA A 63 8.36 -0.81 -10.16
CA ALA A 63 9.37 -0.95 -11.20
C ALA A 63 9.14 0.05 -12.34
N ASP A 64 7.90 0.17 -12.83
CA ASP A 64 7.53 1.11 -13.88
C ASP A 64 7.88 2.55 -13.47
N CYS A 65 7.55 2.96 -12.23
CA CYS A 65 7.86 4.30 -11.71
C CYS A 65 9.38 4.56 -11.63
N MET A 66 10.17 3.56 -11.25
CA MET A 66 11.64 3.67 -11.24
C MET A 66 12.19 3.80 -12.66
N GLU A 67 11.67 3.04 -13.62
CA GLU A 67 12.11 3.06 -15.01
C GLU A 67 11.70 4.35 -15.74
N SER A 68 10.57 4.94 -15.39
CA SER A 68 10.12 6.24 -15.93
C SER A 68 10.80 7.44 -15.30
N GLY A 69 11.57 7.25 -14.22
CA GLY A 69 12.25 8.32 -13.50
C GLY A 69 11.30 9.20 -12.67
N THR A 70 10.15 8.67 -12.25
CA THR A 70 9.14 9.37 -11.42
C THR A 70 9.30 9.09 -9.93
N MET A 71 10.40 8.43 -9.55
CA MET A 71 10.79 8.22 -8.16
C MET A 71 12.14 8.88 -7.91
N SER A 72 12.29 9.42 -6.70
CA SER A 72 13.54 10.00 -6.21
C SER A 72 14.06 9.23 -5.01
N ILE A 73 15.34 9.43 -4.69
CA ILE A 73 15.95 8.91 -3.46
C ILE A 73 16.21 10.09 -2.54
N ASP A 74 15.57 10.06 -1.37
CA ASP A 74 15.86 10.94 -0.25
C ASP A 74 16.83 10.26 0.74
N ALA A 75 17.73 11.04 1.33
CA ALA A 75 18.77 10.51 2.21
C ALA A 75 18.24 10.06 3.59
N GLU A 76 17.11 10.61 4.03
CA GLU A 76 16.45 10.30 5.29
C GLU A 76 15.35 9.24 5.08
N TYR A 77 14.56 9.37 4.02
CA TYR A 77 13.35 8.57 3.81
C TYR A 77 13.48 7.43 2.77
N GLY A 78 14.57 7.38 2.01
CA GLY A 78 14.79 6.33 1.01
C GLY A 78 14.05 6.61 -0.30
N LEU A 79 13.28 5.63 -0.81
CA LEU A 79 12.57 5.77 -2.09
C LEU A 79 11.29 6.58 -1.90
N CYS A 80 11.15 7.69 -2.64
CA CYS A 80 10.00 8.58 -2.59
C CYS A 80 9.32 8.66 -3.96
N HIS A 81 7.99 8.62 -4.00
CA HIS A 81 7.21 9.02 -5.18
C HIS A 81 7.13 10.55 -5.23
N GLU A 82 7.12 11.15 -6.42
CA GLU A 82 6.99 12.62 -6.56
C GLU A 82 5.63 13.18 -6.07
N ASP A 83 4.63 12.31 -5.89
CA ASP A 83 3.26 12.66 -5.50
C ASP A 83 2.94 12.38 -4.00
N ASP A 84 3.90 11.86 -3.22
CA ASP A 84 3.73 11.54 -1.79
C ASP A 84 3.98 12.74 -0.86
#